data_AF-A6V411-F1
#
_entry.id   AF-A6V411-F1
#
_cell.length_a   1.000
_cell.length_b   1.000
_cell.length_c   1.000
_cell.angle_alpha   90.00
_cell.angle_beta   90.00
_cell.angle_gamma   90.00
#
_symmetry.space_group_name_H-M   'P 1'
#
loop_
_entity.id
_entity.type
_entity.pdbx_description
1 polymer ?
#
loop_
_entity_poly.entity_id
_entity_poly.type
_entity_poly.pdbx_seq_one_letter_code
_entity_poly.pdbx_strand_id
1 'polypeptide(L)' 'MIDWSKVKTAEQQAQERRQAEYDAAAVARANAYRLESDLLKTEAEFDAIKAGTEPDYSAWIAKVEEIKARFPLPD' A
#
# COMPACT_ATOMS: atom_id res chain seq x y z
N MET A 1 8.53 10.69 42.74
CA MET A 1 7.07 10.71 42.50
C MET A 1 6.86 10.37 41.03
N ILE A 2 6.09 9.33 40.69
CA ILE A 2 5.81 8.99 39.29
C ILE A 2 4.96 10.12 38.69
N ASP A 3 5.37 10.60 37.51
CA ASP A 3 4.62 11.62 36.76
C ASP A 3 3.48 10.95 36.00
N TRP A 4 2.34 10.85 36.68
CA TRP A 4 1.12 10.21 36.15
C TRP A 4 0.52 10.95 34.95
N SER A 5 0.94 12.20 34.67
CA SER A 5 0.49 12.95 33.48
C SER A 5 0.99 12.36 32.15
N LYS A 6 2.02 11.51 32.20
CA LYS A 6 2.62 10.86 31.02
C LYS A 6 2.13 9.42 30.80
N VAL A 7 1.28 8.89 31.67
CA VAL A 7 0.74 7.54 31.52
C VAL A 7 -0.36 7.56 30.46
N LYS A 8 -0.13 6.86 29.35
CA LYS A 8 -1.13 6.72 28.29
C LYS A 8 -2.33 5.93 28.78
N THR A 9 -3.52 6.38 28.41
CA THR A 9 -4.76 5.63 28.67
C THR A 9 -4.78 4.34 27.84
N ALA A 10 -5.60 3.36 28.26
CA ALA A 10 -5.79 2.13 27.50
C ALA A 10 -6.31 2.40 26.08
N GLU A 11 -7.11 3.45 25.91
CA GLU A 11 -7.64 3.89 24.62
C GLU A 11 -6.54 4.46 23.72
N GLN A 12 -5.65 5.31 24.25
CA GLN A 12 -4.49 5.80 23.51
C GLN A 12 -3.59 4.66 23.06
N GLN A 13 -3.33 3.67 23.93
CA GLN A 13 -2.55 2.49 23.57
C GLN A 13 -3.25 1.60 22.52
N ALA A 14 -4.59 1.54 22.53
CA ALA A 14 -5.34 0.80 21.51
C ALA A 14 -5.31 1.52 20.15
N GLN A 15 -5.42 2.85 20.15
CA GLN A 15 -5.30 3.66 18.93
C GLN A 15 -3.91 3.54 18.31
N GLU A 16 -2.85 3.63 19.13
CA GLU A 16 -1.47 3.50 18.65
C GLU A 16 -1.20 2.13 18.02
N ARG A 17 -1.77 1.06 18.60
CA ARG A 17 -1.68 -0.29 18.03
C ARG A 17 -2.37 -0.38 16.67
N ARG A 18 -3.61 0.12 16.55
CA ARG A 18 -4.32 0.15 15.27
C ARG A 18 -3.57 0.96 14.21
N GLN A 19 -3.03 2.12 14.60
CA GLN A 19 -2.25 2.94 13.68
C GLN A 19 -0.99 2.21 13.21
N ALA A 20 -0.26 1.58 14.13
CA ALA A 20 0.94 0.83 13.79
C ALA A 20 0.64 -0.36 12.86
N GLU A 21 -0.48 -1.06 13.08
CA GLU A 21 -0.95 -2.15 12.21
C GLU A 21 -1.29 -1.64 10.80
N TYR A 22 -2.01 -0.52 10.72
CA TYR A 22 -2.35 0.12 9.45
C TYR A 22 -1.10 0.57 8.70
N ASP A 23 -0.17 1.25 9.37
CA ASP A 23 1.07 1.76 8.77
C ASP A 23 1.92 0.61 8.24
N ALA A 24 2.03 -0.49 9.00
CA ALA A 24 2.75 -1.69 8.55
C ALA A 24 2.12 -2.29 7.29
N ALA A 25 0.79 -2.41 7.25
CA ALA A 25 0.07 -2.91 6.08
C ALA A 25 0.23 -1.98 4.86
N ALA A 26 0.19 -0.67 5.06
CA ALA A 26 0.39 0.32 4.01
C ALA A 26 1.80 0.26 3.42
N VAL A 27 2.83 0.13 4.26
CA VAL A 27 4.22 -0.04 3.82
C VAL A 27 4.40 -1.34 3.03
N ALA A 28 3.83 -2.45 3.50
CA ALA A 28 3.90 -3.73 2.79
C ALA A 28 3.25 -3.63 1.41
N ARG A 29 2.04 -3.05 1.33
CA ARG A 29 1.32 -2.86 0.08
C ARG A 29 2.07 -1.94 -0.90
N ALA A 30 2.59 -0.81 -0.41
CA ALA A 30 3.36 0.12 -1.25
C ALA A 30 4.64 -0.52 -1.81
N ASN A 31 5.34 -1.33 -1.01
CA ASN A 31 6.50 -2.09 -1.49
C ASN A 31 6.13 -3.12 -2.55
N ALA A 32 5.01 -3.81 -2.39
CA ALA A 32 4.53 -4.77 -3.37
C ALA A 32 4.20 -4.09 -4.71
N TYR A 33 3.55 -2.91 -4.70
CA TYR A 33 3.32 -2.16 -5.94
C TYR A 33 4.62 -1.84 -6.67
N ARG A 34 5.59 -1.29 -5.94
CA ARG A 34 6.91 -0.92 -6.49
C ARG A 34 7.64 -2.10 -7.11
N LEU A 35 7.57 -3.28 -6.48
CA LEU A 35 8.33 -4.46 -6.90
C LEU A 35 7.62 -5.29 -7.96
N GLU A 36 6.29 -5.27 -7.99
CA GLU A 36 5.52 -6.27 -8.74
C GLU A 36 4.57 -5.66 -9.78
N SER A 37 4.09 -4.41 -9.60
CA SER A 37 3.12 -3.79 -10.51
C SER A 37 3.67 -2.62 -11.31
N ASP A 38 4.56 -1.80 -10.74
CA ASP A 38 4.95 -0.53 -11.35
C ASP A 38 5.66 -0.73 -12.71
N LEU A 39 6.50 -1.76 -12.83
CA LEU A 39 7.16 -2.09 -14.09
C LEU A 39 6.16 -2.47 -15.19
N LEU A 40 5.07 -3.18 -14.85
CA LEU A 40 4.03 -3.54 -15.82
C LEU A 40 3.38 -2.29 -16.43
N LYS A 41 3.17 -1.27 -15.61
CA LYS A 41 2.61 0.01 -16.04
C LYS A 41 3.60 0.75 -16.95
N THR A 42 4.87 0.83 -16.54
CA THR A 42 5.91 1.52 -17.32
C THR A 42 6.10 0.90 -18.71
N GLU A 43 6.15 -0.43 -18.81
CA GLU A 43 6.29 -1.10 -20.11
C GLU A 43 5.04 -0.87 -20.99
N ALA A 44 3.83 -0.95 -20.43
CA ALA A 44 2.60 -0.68 -21.16
C ALA A 44 2.53 0.76 -21.71
N GLU A 45 2.95 1.74 -20.90
CA GLU A 45 3.05 3.14 -21.31
C GLU A 45 4.07 3.35 -22.42
N PHE A 46 5.25 2.74 -22.29
CA PHE A 46 6.31 2.83 -23.29
C PHE A 46 5.86 2.24 -24.64
N ASP A 47 5.28 1.05 -24.63
CA ASP A 47 4.79 0.38 -25.83
C ASP A 47 3.69 1.19 -26.52
N ALA A 48 2.79 1.80 -25.74
CA ALA A 48 1.72 2.64 -26.27
C ALA A 48 2.26 3.91 -26.94
N ILE A 49 3.24 4.56 -26.33
CA ILE A 49 3.94 5.73 -26.90
C ILE A 49 4.60 5.35 -28.23
N LYS A 50 5.30 4.21 -28.26
CA LYS A 50 5.96 3.70 -29.47
C LYS A 50 4.96 3.40 -30.59
N ALA A 51 3.80 2.85 -30.24
CA ALA A 51 2.75 2.50 -31.19
C ALA A 51 1.86 3.69 -31.58
N GLY A 52 1.91 4.81 -30.87
CA GLY A 52 1.00 5.94 -31.06
C GLY A 52 -0.44 5.62 -30.64
N THR A 53 -0.60 4.79 -29.61
CA THR A 53 -1.90 4.29 -29.11
C THR A 53 -2.08 4.56 -27.62
N GLU A 54 -3.24 4.23 -27.07
CA GLU A 54 -3.45 4.25 -25.62
C GLU A 54 -2.84 3.01 -24.94
N PRO A 55 -2.28 3.15 -23.73
CA PRO A 55 -1.71 2.03 -22.99
C PRO A 55 -2.76 1.04 -22.49
N ASP A 56 -2.46 -0.25 -22.69
CA ASP A 56 -3.24 -1.34 -22.09
C ASP A 56 -2.77 -1.63 -20.66
N TYR A 57 -3.59 -1.23 -19.71
CA TYR A 57 -3.32 -1.38 -18.28
C TYR A 57 -3.87 -2.67 -17.66
N SER A 58 -4.43 -3.60 -18.45
CA SER A 58 -5.09 -4.81 -17.94
C SER A 58 -4.20 -5.63 -17.01
N ALA A 59 -2.94 -5.87 -17.39
CA ALA A 59 -1.97 -6.61 -16.59
C ALA A 59 -1.61 -5.89 -15.27
N TRP A 60 -1.41 -4.57 -15.33
CA TRP A 60 -1.14 -3.76 -14.15
C TRP A 60 -2.33 -3.80 -13.17
N ILE A 61 -3.55 -3.62 -13.66
CA ILE A 61 -4.78 -3.66 -12.85
C ILE A 61 -4.92 -5.03 -12.18
N ALA A 62 -4.77 -6.12 -12.92
CA ALA A 62 -4.87 -7.47 -12.37
C ALA A 62 -3.88 -7.70 -11.23
N LYS A 63 -2.63 -7.24 -11.40
CA LYS A 63 -1.60 -7.36 -10.35
C LYS A 63 -1.90 -6.47 -9.14
N VAL A 64 -2.40 -5.25 -9.35
CA VAL A 64 -2.81 -4.36 -8.26
C VAL A 64 -3.92 -4.99 -7.41
N GLU A 65 -4.93 -5.60 -8.03
CA GLU A 65 -6.01 -6.27 -7.31
C GLU A 65 -5.51 -7.49 -6.51
N GLU A 66 -4.60 -8.29 -7.09
CA GLU A 66 -3.92 -9.38 -6.36
C GLU A 66 -3.13 -8.86 -5.15
N ILE A 67 -2.38 -7.75 -5.31
CA ILE A 67 -1.61 -7.13 -4.22
C ILE A 67 -2.54 -6.62 -3.10
N LYS A 68 -3.66 -5.97 -3.45
CA LYS A 68 -4.65 -5.50 -2.46
C LYS A 68 -5.24 -6.65 -1.66
N ALA A 69 -5.51 -7.78 -2.32
CA ALA A 69 -6.02 -8.98 -1.67
C ALA A 69 -4.98 -9.62 -0.73
N ARG A 70 -3.70 -9.64 -1.11
CA ARG A 70 -2.61 -10.19 -0.29
C ARG A 70 -2.21 -9.29 0.89
N PHE A 71 -2.30 -7.97 0.70
CA PHE A 71 -1.97 -6.98 1.72
C PHE A 71 -3.19 -6.08 1.98
N PRO A 72 -4.27 -6.57 2.62
CA PRO A 72 -5.43 -5.76 2.96
C PRO A 72 -5.04 -4.61 3.91
N LEU A 73 -5.71 -3.47 3.79
CA LEU A 73 -5.59 -2.41 4.80
C LEU A 73 -6.66 -2.66 5.87
N PRO A 74 -6.33 -2.51 7.18
CA PRO A 74 -7.33 -2.54 8.24
C PRO A 74 -8.36 -1.42 8.09
N ASP A 75 -9.62 -1.70 8.48
CA ASP A 75 -10.71 -0.73 8.56
C ASP A 75 -10.57 0.23 9.76
#